data_AF-A0A2P6RNP1-F1
#
_entry.id   AF-A0A2P6RNP1-F1
#
_cell.length_a   1.000
_cell.length_b   1.000
_cell.length_c   1.000
_cell.angle_alpha   90.00
_cell.angle_beta   90.00
_cell.angle_gamma   90.00
#
_symmetry.space_group_name_H-M   'P 1'
#
loop_
_entity.id
_entity.type
_entity.pdbx_description
1 polymer ?
#
loop_
_entity_poly.entity_id
_entity_poly.type
_entity_poly.pdbx_seq_one_letter_code
_entity_poly.pdbx_strand_id
1 'polypeptide(L)'
;MRTALITELLLLENQLPWRVFNCLLHLTSEADKFPLPKLTLKYFEGYTMGTYPQANAALENKHLLDFLGNCLQGSSDESAEFENYSQRRPSIPSGTELDYFGIRFKLGGSNDVCNGTFRNGFLTIPPLSVQENGESLFRNLKPMNSWNRVIRVN
;
A
#
# COMPACT_ATOMS: atom_id res chain seq x y z
N MET A 1 -22.32 -1.13 -10.46
CA MET A 1 -22.69 -1.23 -9.02
C MET A 1 -21.50 -1.63 -8.14
N ARG A 2 -20.75 -2.71 -8.45
CA ARG A 2 -19.56 -3.14 -7.67
C ARG A 2 -18.44 -2.09 -7.63
N THR A 3 -18.10 -1.48 -8.76
CA THR A 3 -17.04 -0.46 -8.84
C THR A 3 -17.34 0.79 -8.02
N ALA A 4 -18.59 1.28 -8.07
CA ALA A 4 -19.04 2.41 -7.26
C ALA A 4 -18.93 2.14 -5.76
N LEU A 5 -19.24 0.93 -5.28
CA LEU A 5 -19.06 0.62 -3.86
C LEU A 5 -17.58 0.57 -3.47
N ILE A 6 -16.72 0.05 -4.35
CA ILE A 6 -15.27 0.02 -4.10
C ILE A 6 -14.72 1.44 -3.99
N THR A 7 -15.12 2.34 -4.90
CA THR A 7 -14.66 3.73 -4.85
C THR A 7 -15.04 4.40 -3.55
N GLU A 8 -16.29 4.23 -3.10
CA GLU A 8 -16.77 4.80 -1.84
C GLU A 8 -15.99 4.23 -0.65
N LEU A 9 -15.78 2.91 -0.59
CA LEU A 9 -15.05 2.26 0.50
C LEU A 9 -13.55 2.62 0.53
N LEU A 10 -13.00 3.15 -0.57
CA LEU A 10 -11.63 3.61 -0.66
C LEU A 10 -11.47 5.09 -0.26
N LEU A 11 -12.55 5.82 0.03
CA LEU A 11 -12.47 7.18 0.55
C LEU A 11 -12.19 7.17 2.06
N LEU A 12 -11.33 8.08 2.52
CA LEU A 12 -10.97 8.18 3.94
C LEU A 12 -12.17 8.55 4.81
N GLU A 13 -13.10 9.35 4.28
CA GLU A 13 -14.33 9.76 4.95
C GLU A 13 -15.32 8.61 5.18
N ASN A 14 -15.23 7.54 4.40
CA ASN A 14 -16.12 6.38 4.45
C ASN A 14 -15.51 5.20 5.23
N GLN A 15 -14.47 5.44 6.03
CA GLN A 15 -13.85 4.37 6.81
C GLN A 15 -14.66 4.02 8.06
N LEU A 16 -15.06 2.75 8.14
CA LEU A 16 -15.59 2.15 9.36
C LEU A 16 -14.47 1.42 10.12
N PRO A 17 -14.55 1.35 11.46
CA PRO A 17 -13.62 0.55 12.24
C PRO A 17 -13.64 -0.92 11.83
N TRP A 18 -12.48 -1.57 11.81
CA TRP A 18 -12.31 -2.98 11.42
C TRP A 18 -13.22 -3.94 12.23
N ARG A 19 -13.42 -3.63 13.51
CA ARG A 19 -14.33 -4.37 14.39
C ARG A 19 -15.77 -4.36 13.88
N VAL A 20 -16.23 -3.25 13.30
CA VAL A 20 -17.58 -3.14 12.72
C VAL A 20 -17.72 -4.13 11.56
N PHE A 21 -16.74 -4.18 10.66
CA PHE A 21 -16.73 -5.16 9.56
C PHE A 21 -16.70 -6.60 10.05
N ASN A 22 -15.93 -6.89 11.11
CA ASN A 22 -15.97 -8.21 11.73
C ASN A 22 -17.37 -8.53 12.25
N CYS A 23 -17.99 -7.65 13.03
CA CYS A 23 -19.35 -7.86 13.55
C CYS A 23 -20.36 -8.09 12.41
N LEU A 24 -20.32 -7.27 11.35
CA LEU A 24 -21.18 -7.44 10.19
C LEU A 24 -20.96 -8.79 9.51
N LEU A 25 -19.71 -9.22 9.34
CA LEU A 25 -19.39 -10.53 8.75
C LEU A 25 -19.92 -11.68 9.62
N HIS A 26 -19.80 -11.60 10.94
CA HIS A 26 -20.32 -12.62 11.87
C HIS A 26 -21.85 -12.76 11.84
N LEU A 27 -22.57 -11.73 11.38
CA LEU A 27 -24.01 -11.80 11.16
C LEU A 27 -24.38 -12.49 9.83
N THR A 28 -23.41 -12.77 8.96
CA THR A 28 -23.63 -13.49 7.70
C THR A 28 -23.33 -14.97 7.84
N SER A 29 -23.97 -15.80 7.01
CA SER A 29 -23.71 -17.25 6.93
C SER A 29 -22.31 -17.62 6.39
N GLU A 30 -21.50 -16.62 6.03
CA GLU A 30 -20.19 -16.78 5.39
C GLU A 30 -19.03 -16.53 6.37
N ALA A 31 -19.32 -16.17 7.63
CA ALA A 31 -18.33 -15.87 8.66
C ALA A 31 -17.27 -16.98 8.81
N ASP A 32 -17.70 -18.24 8.79
CA ASP A 32 -16.84 -19.40 8.97
C ASP A 32 -16.07 -19.80 7.69
N LYS A 33 -16.51 -19.33 6.53
CA LYS A 33 -15.94 -19.73 5.23
C LYS A 33 -14.83 -18.79 4.78
N PHE A 34 -14.94 -17.50 5.09
CA PHE A 34 -14.00 -16.49 4.62
C PHE A 34 -13.63 -15.51 5.73
N PRO A 35 -12.41 -15.60 6.31
CA PRO A 35 -11.98 -14.61 7.28
C PRO A 35 -11.90 -13.23 6.61
N LEU A 36 -12.26 -12.17 7.37
CA LEU A 36 -12.35 -10.80 6.86
C LEU A 36 -11.11 -10.35 6.07
N PRO A 37 -9.85 -10.58 6.50
CA PRO A 37 -8.67 -10.25 5.71
C PRO A 37 -8.69 -10.83 4.29
N LYS A 38 -9.04 -12.11 4.16
CA LYS A 38 -9.07 -12.82 2.87
C LYS A 38 -10.20 -12.31 2.00
N LEU A 39 -11.35 -12.02 2.60
CA LEU A 39 -12.49 -11.44 1.91
C LEU A 39 -12.16 -10.05 1.37
N THR A 40 -11.53 -9.20 2.19
CA THR A 40 -11.10 -7.85 1.82
C THR A 40 -10.11 -7.90 0.65
N LEU A 41 -9.06 -8.72 0.72
CA LEU A 41 -8.08 -8.85 -0.37
C LEU A 41 -8.74 -9.31 -1.68
N LYS A 42 -9.61 -10.30 -1.62
CA LYS A 42 -10.37 -10.77 -2.79
C LYS A 42 -11.29 -9.69 -3.35
N TYR A 43 -11.91 -8.90 -2.48
CA TYR A 43 -12.83 -7.84 -2.88
C TYR A 43 -12.10 -6.72 -3.65
N PHE A 44 -10.91 -6.35 -3.18
CA PHE A 44 -10.07 -5.28 -3.71
C PHE A 44 -8.92 -5.77 -4.63
N GLU A 45 -8.96 -7.01 -5.14
CA GLU A 45 -7.88 -7.59 -5.96
C GLU A 45 -7.51 -6.74 -7.19
N GLY A 46 -8.48 -6.09 -7.84
CA GLY A 46 -8.19 -5.16 -8.93
C GLY A 46 -7.42 -3.91 -8.50
N TYR A 47 -7.43 -3.59 -7.21
CA TYR A 47 -6.85 -2.40 -6.60
C TYR A 47 -5.57 -2.69 -5.81
N THR A 48 -5.11 -3.95 -5.75
CA THR A 48 -3.79 -4.31 -5.20
C THR A 48 -2.65 -4.07 -6.18
N MET A 49 -2.87 -3.22 -7.20
CA MET A 49 -1.87 -2.78 -8.18
C MET A 49 -1.18 -3.94 -8.93
N GLY A 50 -1.91 -5.04 -9.16
CA GLY A 50 -1.40 -6.23 -9.84
C GLY A 50 -0.62 -7.19 -8.94
N THR A 51 -0.77 -7.09 -7.62
CA THR A 51 -0.10 -7.99 -6.67
C THR A 51 -1.01 -8.82 -5.80
N TYR A 52 -0.42 -9.84 -5.18
CA TYR A 52 -1.06 -10.76 -4.25
C TYR A 52 -0.54 -10.53 -2.82
N PRO A 53 -0.80 -9.34 -2.24
CA PRO A 53 -0.25 -9.01 -0.93
C PRO A 53 -0.88 -9.94 0.12
N GLN A 54 -0.07 -10.35 1.09
CA GLN A 54 -0.53 -11.23 2.17
C GLN A 54 -0.90 -10.38 3.40
N ALA A 55 -1.96 -10.79 4.08
CA ALA A 55 -2.32 -10.19 5.36
C ALA A 55 -1.20 -10.44 6.37
N ASN A 56 -0.62 -9.38 6.92
CA ASN A 56 0.33 -9.51 8.02
C ASN A 56 -0.45 -9.69 9.33
N ALA A 57 -0.42 -10.91 9.88
CA ALA A 57 -1.12 -11.26 11.12
C ALA A 57 -0.59 -10.52 12.36
N ALA A 58 0.63 -9.97 12.30
CA ALA A 58 1.23 -9.23 13.42
C ALA A 58 0.71 -7.78 13.53
N LEU A 59 0.09 -7.23 12.47
CA LEU A 59 -0.38 -5.85 12.44
C LEU A 59 -1.87 -5.77 12.77
N GLU A 60 -2.21 -4.95 13.77
CA GLU A 60 -3.59 -4.59 14.06
C GLU A 60 -4.14 -3.66 12.97
N ASN A 61 -5.31 -4.00 12.45
CA ASN A 61 -5.95 -3.24 11.38
C ASN A 61 -7.07 -2.37 11.95
N LYS A 62 -7.00 -1.06 11.71
CA LYS A 62 -7.97 -0.09 12.22
C LYS A 62 -9.21 0.01 11.34
N HIS A 63 -9.04 -0.06 10.03
CA HIS A 63 -10.10 0.05 9.01
C HIS A 63 -9.61 -0.57 7.68
N LEU A 64 -10.44 -0.59 6.62
CA LEU A 64 -10.12 -1.24 5.35
C LEU A 64 -8.87 -0.67 4.68
N LEU A 65 -8.74 0.64 4.58
CA LEU A 65 -7.55 1.28 4.00
C LEU A 65 -6.27 1.03 4.81
N ASP A 66 -6.38 0.98 6.14
CA ASP A 66 -5.25 0.65 7.03
C ASP A 66 -4.77 -0.78 6.77
N PHE A 67 -5.70 -1.72 6.63
CA PHE A 67 -5.39 -3.10 6.24
C PHE A 67 -4.75 -3.21 4.85
N LEU A 68 -5.31 -2.53 3.84
CA LEU A 68 -4.73 -2.52 2.49
C LEU A 68 -3.30 -1.95 2.51
N GLY A 69 -3.08 -0.86 3.27
CA GLY A 69 -1.76 -0.30 3.47
C GLY A 69 -0.78 -1.27 4.14
N ASN A 70 -1.21 -1.95 5.21
CA ASN A 70 -0.40 -2.96 5.90
C ASN A 70 -0.04 -4.14 4.98
N CYS A 71 -0.95 -4.56 4.11
CA CYS A 71 -0.71 -5.63 3.13
C CYS A 71 0.28 -5.21 2.03
N LEU A 72 0.16 -3.97 1.55
CA LEU A 72 1.00 -3.42 0.48
C LEU A 72 2.40 -3.02 0.96
N GLN A 73 2.57 -2.71 2.26
CA GLN A 73 3.86 -2.32 2.83
C GLN A 73 4.88 -3.47 2.86
N GLY A 74 4.45 -4.72 2.59
CA GLY A 74 5.32 -5.89 2.58
C GLY A 74 5.95 -6.18 3.94
N SER A 75 6.58 -7.34 4.08
CA SER A 75 7.44 -7.62 5.23
C SER A 75 8.75 -6.83 5.07
N SER A 76 8.70 -5.52 5.28
CA SER A 76 9.90 -4.75 5.50
C SER A 76 10.51 -5.25 6.80
N ASP A 77 11.71 -5.84 6.73
CA ASP A 77 12.51 -6.11 7.93
C ASP A 77 12.55 -4.84 8.79
N GLU A 78 12.06 -4.95 10.02
CA GLU A 78 12.12 -3.89 11.03
C GLU A 78 13.56 -3.63 11.51
N SER A 79 14.56 -4.35 10.98
CA SER A 79 15.96 -4.27 11.38
C SER A 79 16.71 -3.04 10.86
N ALA A 80 16.09 -2.22 10.01
CA ALA A 80 16.61 -0.89 9.74
C ALA A 80 16.17 0.04 10.87
N GLU A 81 16.98 0.11 11.93
CA GLU A 81 16.95 1.20 12.91
C GLU A 81 17.10 2.54 12.15
N PHE A 82 15.99 3.09 11.68
CA PHE A 82 16.00 4.44 11.13
C PHE A 82 15.92 5.38 12.32
N GLU A 83 17.08 5.87 12.72
CA GLU A 83 17.23 6.86 13.77
C GLU A 83 16.22 8.01 13.61
N ASN A 84 15.96 8.63 14.75
CA ASN A 84 14.96 9.65 15.03
C ASN A 84 15.17 10.95 14.22
N TYR A 85 15.05 10.91 12.89
CA TYR A 85 15.01 12.09 12.02
C TYR A 85 13.60 12.71 12.06
N SER A 86 13.18 13.10 13.26
CA SER A 86 11.91 13.78 13.53
C SER A 86 11.96 15.28 13.25
N GLN A 87 13.02 15.78 12.61
CA GLN A 87 13.11 17.17 12.20
C GLN A 87 13.51 17.26 10.73
N ARG A 88 12.51 17.53 9.88
CA ARG A 88 12.62 17.84 8.44
C ARG A 88 13.20 16.70 7.59
N ARG A 89 12.39 15.68 7.34
CA ARG A 89 12.62 14.83 6.16
C ARG A 89 12.48 15.70 4.90
N PRO A 90 13.50 15.79 4.03
CA PRO A 90 13.37 16.53 2.79
C PRO A 90 12.25 15.92 1.94
N SER A 91 11.53 16.79 1.22
CA SER A 91 10.57 16.33 0.22
C SER A 91 11.30 15.41 -0.76
N ILE A 92 10.66 14.31 -1.17
CA ILE A 92 11.20 13.49 -2.25
C ILE A 92 11.27 14.39 -3.50
N PRO A 93 12.42 14.48 -4.17
CA PRO A 93 12.53 15.23 -5.42
C PRO A 93 11.59 14.65 -6.47
N SER A 94 11.02 15.52 -7.29
CA SER A 94 10.20 15.12 -8.43
C SER A 94 10.99 14.25 -9.42
N GLY A 95 10.29 13.49 -10.26
CA GLY A 95 10.94 12.68 -11.30
C GLY A 95 11.84 13.51 -12.23
N THR A 96 11.45 14.76 -12.50
CA THR A 96 12.23 15.71 -13.31
C THR A 96 13.49 16.19 -12.58
N GLU A 97 13.42 16.45 -11.27
CA GLU A 97 14.61 16.80 -10.49
C GLU A 97 15.59 15.62 -10.41
N LEU A 98 15.07 14.40 -10.21
CA LEU A 98 15.91 13.19 -10.21
C LEU A 98 16.62 13.01 -11.56
N ASP A 99 15.91 13.20 -12.67
CA ASP A 99 16.49 13.14 -14.02
C ASP A 99 17.55 14.23 -14.24
N TYR A 100 17.30 15.47 -13.77
CA TYR A 100 18.28 16.55 -13.79
C TYR A 100 19.57 16.21 -13.05
N PHE A 101 19.48 15.47 -11.93
CA PHE A 101 20.64 14.96 -11.20
C PHE A 101 21.26 13.69 -11.80
N GLY A 102 20.83 13.26 -12.99
CA GLY A 102 21.38 12.10 -13.70
C GLY A 102 20.88 10.75 -13.18
N ILE A 103 19.82 10.73 -12.39
CA ILE A 103 19.19 9.51 -11.91
C ILE A 103 18.24 8.99 -12.98
N ARG A 104 18.53 7.79 -13.50
CA ARG A 104 17.72 7.15 -14.53
C ARG A 104 16.75 6.15 -13.93
N PHE A 105 15.58 6.02 -14.54
CA PHE A 105 14.55 5.09 -14.08
C PHE A 105 14.66 3.75 -14.83
N LYS A 106 14.47 2.65 -14.10
CA LYS A 106 14.38 1.29 -14.65
C LYS A 106 13.16 0.57 -14.10
N LEU A 107 12.57 -0.29 -14.92
CA LEU A 107 11.52 -1.18 -14.47
C LEU A 107 12.13 -2.31 -13.62
N GLY A 108 11.59 -2.50 -12.43
CA GLY A 108 11.94 -3.58 -11.51
C GLY A 108 11.15 -4.86 -11.76
N GLY A 109 11.45 -5.88 -10.95
CA GLY A 109 10.66 -7.11 -10.90
C GLY A 109 9.27 -6.88 -10.29
N SER A 110 8.31 -7.74 -10.63
CA SER A 110 6.91 -7.66 -10.20
C SER A 110 6.63 -8.18 -8.79
N ASN A 111 7.64 -8.70 -8.09
CA ASN A 111 7.42 -9.48 -6.87
C ASN A 111 7.12 -8.61 -5.64
N ASP A 112 7.39 -7.29 -5.68
CA ASP A 112 7.09 -6.34 -4.61
C ASP A 112 6.61 -4.99 -5.20
N VAL A 113 5.39 -4.51 -4.88
CA VAL A 113 4.83 -3.22 -5.40
C VAL A 113 5.57 -2.00 -4.84
N CYS A 114 6.13 -2.16 -3.66
CA CYS A 114 6.66 -1.06 -2.87
C CYS A 114 8.08 -1.40 -2.42
N ASN A 115 8.92 -1.92 -3.31
CA ASN A 115 10.34 -2.11 -3.03
C ASN A 115 11.17 -1.56 -4.19
N GLY A 116 11.57 -0.30 -4.06
CA GLY A 116 12.46 0.37 -4.99
C GLY A 116 13.92 0.10 -4.61
N THR A 117 14.81 0.06 -5.59
CA THR A 117 16.26 0.03 -5.31
C THR A 117 16.96 1.14 -6.07
N PHE A 118 17.91 1.80 -5.41
CA PHE A 118 18.79 2.76 -6.07
C PHE A 118 20.20 2.19 -6.12
N ARG A 119 20.72 1.95 -7.33
CA ARG A 119 22.08 1.42 -7.54
C ARG A 119 22.69 2.03 -8.80
N ASN A 120 23.93 2.50 -8.71
CA ASN A 120 24.71 3.03 -9.83
C ASN A 120 23.97 4.08 -10.68
N GLY A 121 23.28 5.02 -10.03
CA GLY A 121 22.52 6.08 -10.71
C GLY A 121 21.21 5.60 -11.35
N PHE A 122 20.79 4.36 -11.10
CA PHE A 122 19.49 3.85 -11.53
C PHE A 122 18.54 3.67 -10.36
N LEU A 123 17.39 4.33 -10.42
CA LEU A 123 16.25 4.09 -9.56
C LEU A 123 15.35 3.04 -10.22
N THR A 124 15.38 1.82 -9.69
CA THR A 124 14.57 0.71 -10.17
C THR A 124 13.26 0.68 -9.39
N ILE A 125 12.14 0.83 -10.09
CA ILE A 125 10.80 0.88 -9.51
C ILE A 125 9.97 -0.28 -10.10
N PRO A 126 9.26 -1.06 -9.27
CA PRO A 126 8.40 -2.13 -9.75
C PRO A 126 7.26 -1.60 -10.64
N PRO A 127 6.74 -2.41 -11.58
CA PRO A 127 5.57 -2.04 -12.37
C PRO A 127 4.37 -1.72 -11.45
N LEU A 128 3.72 -0.60 -11.72
CA LEU A 128 2.54 -0.14 -10.99
C LEU A 128 1.35 -0.05 -11.95
N SER A 129 0.33 -0.89 -11.75
CA SER A 129 -0.91 -0.78 -12.52
C SER A 129 -1.89 0.14 -11.82
N VAL A 130 -2.09 1.34 -12.37
CA VAL A 130 -3.11 2.28 -11.90
C VAL A 130 -4.42 2.01 -12.67
N GLN A 131 -5.44 1.48 -11.99
CA GLN A 131 -6.79 1.34 -12.56
C GLN A 131 -7.57 2.65 -12.48
N GLU A 132 -8.73 2.74 -13.14
CA GLU A 132 -9.57 3.96 -13.23
C GLU A 132 -9.84 4.64 -11.88
N ASN A 133 -9.90 3.91 -10.76
CA ASN A 133 -10.06 4.49 -9.42
C ASN A 133 -8.84 4.29 -8.50
N GLY A 134 -7.68 3.98 -9.07
CA GLY A 134 -6.42 3.87 -8.35
C GLY A 134 -6.04 5.19 -7.67
N GLU A 135 -6.42 6.33 -8.25
CA GLU A 135 -6.17 7.65 -7.65
C GLU A 135 -6.78 7.79 -6.24
N SER A 136 -8.03 7.34 -6.06
CA SER A 136 -8.68 7.36 -4.75
C SER A 136 -7.91 6.48 -3.75
N LEU A 137 -7.43 5.32 -4.18
CA LEU A 137 -6.59 4.47 -3.35
C LEU A 137 -5.28 5.19 -2.96
N PHE A 138 -4.55 5.79 -3.92
CA PHE A 138 -3.28 6.47 -3.65
C PHE A 138 -3.42 7.71 -2.76
N ARG A 139 -4.53 8.45 -2.90
CA ARG A 139 -4.80 9.63 -2.07
C ARG A 139 -5.21 9.29 -0.64
N ASN A 140 -5.91 8.17 -0.45
CA ASN A 140 -6.52 7.81 0.84
C ASN A 140 -5.77 6.70 1.60
N LEU A 141 -4.90 5.92 0.94
CA LEU A 141 -3.87 5.15 1.62
C LEU A 141 -2.99 6.12 2.43
N LYS A 142 -2.55 5.68 3.61
CA LYS A 142 -1.81 6.51 4.58
C LYS A 142 -0.83 7.50 3.92
N PRO A 143 -0.68 8.72 4.48
CA PRO A 143 0.13 9.77 3.87
C PRO A 143 1.46 9.19 3.39
N MET A 144 1.78 9.41 2.11
CA MET A 144 2.95 8.87 1.39
C MET A 144 4.26 8.96 2.19
N ASN A 145 4.32 9.91 3.12
CA ASN A 145 5.34 10.12 4.16
C ASN A 145 5.67 8.85 4.99
N SER A 146 4.71 7.92 5.19
CA SER A 146 4.91 6.63 5.86
C SER A 146 5.40 5.51 4.92
N TRP A 147 5.44 5.76 3.61
CA TRP A 147 5.94 4.85 2.57
C TRP A 147 7.40 5.11 2.21
N ASN A 148 8.08 6.05 2.88
CA ASN A 148 9.52 6.31 2.65
C ASN A 148 10.45 5.17 3.11
N ARG A 149 9.91 4.03 3.56
CA ARG A 149 10.65 2.80 3.88
C ARG A 149 11.02 1.95 2.65
N VAL A 150 10.62 2.42 1.46
CA VAL A 150 10.51 1.58 0.25
C VAL A 150 11.75 1.60 -0.63
N ILE A 151 12.61 2.64 -0.60
CA ILE A 151 13.84 2.60 -1.41
C ILE A 151 15.06 2.24 -0.56
N ARG A 152 15.61 1.06 -0.82
CA ARG A 152 16.88 0.61 -0.25
C ARG A 152 18.01 1.25 -1.07
N VAL A 153 18.81 2.09 -0.43
CA VAL A 153 20.10 2.56 -0.96
C VAL A 153 21.13 1.47 -0.62
N ASN A 154 21.79 0.91 -1.63
CA ASN A 154 22.90 -0.03 -1.44
C ASN A 154 24.13 0.47 -2.20
#